data_AF-A0A1B6J0I4-F1
#
_entry.id   AF-A0A1B6J0I4-F1
#
_cell.length_a   1.000
_cell.length_b   1.000
_cell.length_c   1.000
_cell.angle_alpha   90.00
_cell.angle_beta   90.00
_cell.angle_gamma   90.00
#
_symmetry.space_group_name_H-M   'P 1'
#
loop_
_entity.id
_entity.type
_entity.pdbx_description
1 polymer ?
#
loop_
_entity_poly.entity_id
_entity_poly.type
_entity_poly.pdbx_seq_one_letter_code
_entity_poly.pdbx_strand_id
1 'polypeptide(L)'
;AFSDRTYVVSVKEDAPVGAAILQLTVVDPDSGGLDYYITEGDKNSQFAIRSSGQIYLTQPLDRESVDGYELRVVVTDSKYVVETTVRIEVIDVNDNYPKCQKSNIEVDVAENIVP
;
A
#
# COMPACT_ATOMS: atom_id res chain seq x y z
N ALA A 1 0.14 4.99 23.46
CA ALA A 1 1.01 5.71 22.52
C ALA A 1 1.48 4.77 21.41
N PHE A 2 1.62 5.28 20.17
CA PHE A 2 2.21 4.51 19.07
C PHE A 2 3.71 4.29 19.27
N SER A 3 4.22 3.17 18.76
CA SER A 3 5.67 2.93 18.70
C SER A 3 6.38 3.98 17.82
N ASP A 4 5.74 4.37 16.72
CA ASP A 4 6.28 5.31 15.75
C ASP A 4 5.26 6.39 15.39
N ARG A 5 5.78 7.60 15.08
CA ARG A 5 4.96 8.72 14.59
C ARG A 5 4.58 8.57 13.12
N THR A 6 5.33 7.76 12.39
CA THR A 6 5.09 7.51 10.97
C THR A 6 5.55 6.11 10.63
N TYR A 7 4.63 5.34 10.04
CA TYR A 7 4.91 4.01 9.54
C TYR A 7 5.05 4.08 8.02
N VAL A 8 6.06 3.41 7.46
CA VAL A 8 6.26 3.30 6.02
C VAL A 8 6.24 1.82 5.67
N VAL A 9 5.40 1.45 4.72
CA VAL A 9 5.25 0.07 4.26
C VAL A 9 5.08 0.05 2.76
N SER A 10 5.60 -0.98 2.12
CA SER A 10 5.38 -1.24 0.70
C SER A 10 4.42 -2.42 0.53
N VAL A 11 3.47 -2.28 -0.38
CA VAL A 11 2.49 -3.31 -0.73
C VAL A 11 2.54 -3.54 -2.22
N LYS A 12 2.50 -4.81 -2.62
CA LYS A 12 2.40 -5.19 -4.02
C LYS A 12 1.02 -4.89 -4.58
N GLU A 13 0.95 -4.39 -5.81
CA GLU A 13 -0.36 -4.15 -6.44
C GLU A 13 -1.19 -5.44 -6.63
N ASP A 14 -0.51 -6.58 -6.82
CA ASP A 14 -1.14 -7.90 -6.95
C ASP A 14 -1.62 -8.51 -5.61
N ALA A 15 -1.45 -7.77 -4.51
CA ALA A 15 -1.85 -8.25 -3.20
C ALA A 15 -3.36 -8.56 -3.19
N PRO A 16 -3.76 -9.78 -2.77
CA PRO A 16 -5.16 -10.15 -2.79
C PRO A 16 -5.95 -9.33 -1.77
N VAL A 17 -7.22 -9.09 -2.07
CA VAL A 17 -8.16 -8.51 -1.10
C VAL A 17 -8.18 -9.37 0.17
N GLY A 18 -8.05 -8.72 1.32
CA GLY A 18 -7.88 -9.35 2.62
C GLY A 18 -6.43 -9.51 3.07
N ALA A 19 -5.45 -9.19 2.22
CA ALA A 19 -4.04 -9.21 2.59
C ALA A 19 -3.76 -8.25 3.75
N ALA A 20 -3.00 -8.73 4.74
CA ALA A 20 -2.51 -7.90 5.84
C ALA A 20 -1.35 -7.04 5.35
N ILE A 21 -1.47 -5.72 5.51
CA ILE A 21 -0.48 -4.74 5.04
C ILE A 21 0.46 -4.36 6.17
N LEU A 22 -0.10 -3.92 7.29
CA LEU A 22 0.67 -3.45 8.44
C LEU A 22 -0.05 -3.80 9.74
N GLN A 23 0.72 -4.15 10.76
CA GLN A 23 0.23 -4.31 12.12
C GLN A 23 0.65 -3.08 12.94
N LEU A 24 -0.31 -2.23 13.31
CA LEU A 24 -0.03 -1.15 14.25
C LEU A 24 0.07 -1.71 15.65
N THR A 25 1.09 -1.26 16.37
CA THR A 25 1.29 -1.60 17.78
C THR A 25 1.16 -0.32 18.60
N VAL A 26 0.15 -0.29 19.46
CA VAL A 26 -0.11 0.80 20.38
C VAL A 26 0.09 0.27 21.79
N VAL A 27 0.96 0.91 22.55
CA VAL A 27 1.17 0.60 23.96
C VAL A 27 0.24 1.50 24.76
N ASP A 28 -0.83 0.92 25.30
CA ASP A 28 -1.71 1.60 26.25
C ASP A 28 -1.38 1.11 27.67
N PRO A 29 -1.00 2.01 28.61
CA PRO A 29 -0.74 1.62 29.99
C PRO A 29 -2.03 1.25 30.74
N ASP A 30 -3.19 1.68 30.24
CA ASP A 30 -4.49 1.32 30.75
C ASP A 30 -4.96 -0.01 30.14
N SER A 31 -5.74 -0.80 30.89
CA SER A 31 -6.35 -2.04 30.36
C SER A 31 -7.62 -1.75 29.54
N GLY A 32 -7.71 -0.56 28.95
CA GLY A 32 -8.84 -0.11 28.15
C GLY A 32 -8.87 -0.79 26.78
N GLY A 33 -10.05 -0.91 26.19
CA GLY A 33 -10.17 -1.29 24.79
C GLY A 33 -9.72 -0.14 23.90
N LEU A 34 -8.94 -0.45 22.86
CA LEU A 34 -8.49 0.53 21.86
C LEU A 34 -9.34 0.41 20.60
N ASP A 35 -9.92 1.52 20.19
CA ASP A 35 -10.64 1.64 18.92
C ASP A 35 -9.74 2.30 17.87
N TYR A 36 -9.74 1.73 16.67
CA TYR A 36 -8.87 2.13 15.56
C TYR A 36 -9.71 2.66 14.40
N TYR A 37 -9.32 3.81 13.86
CA TYR A 37 -10.02 4.49 12.77
C TYR A 37 -9.05 5.01 11.72
N ILE A 38 -9.38 4.84 10.45
CA ILE A 38 -8.72 5.53 9.33
C ILE A 38 -9.56 6.78 9.05
N THR A 39 -9.00 7.97 9.27
CA THR A 39 -9.74 9.23 9.14
C THR A 39 -9.48 9.92 7.81
N GLU A 40 -8.30 9.76 7.24
CA GLU A 40 -7.90 10.39 5.97
C GLU A 40 -6.98 9.48 5.16
N GLY A 41 -6.79 9.82 3.88
CA GLY A 41 -5.80 9.19 3.00
C GLY A 41 -6.33 8.03 2.14
N ASP A 42 -7.47 7.45 2.51
CA ASP A 42 -8.08 6.35 1.75
C ASP A 42 -9.21 6.83 0.84
N LYS A 43 -8.84 7.52 -0.25
CA LYS A 43 -9.81 8.12 -1.19
C LYS A 43 -10.73 7.10 -1.87
N ASN A 44 -10.26 5.87 -2.02
CA ASN A 44 -10.93 4.81 -2.76
C ASN A 44 -11.52 3.73 -1.85
N SER A 45 -11.45 3.89 -0.51
CA SER A 45 -11.88 2.87 0.46
C SER A 45 -11.19 1.51 0.24
N GLN A 46 -9.91 1.54 -0.10
CA GLN A 46 -9.06 0.37 -0.40
C GLN A 46 -8.43 -0.24 0.87
N PHE A 47 -8.46 0.47 1.99
CA PHE A 47 -7.86 0.02 3.24
C PHE A 47 -8.88 0.03 4.37
N ALA A 48 -8.78 -0.97 5.25
CA ALA A 48 -9.51 -0.99 6.50
C ALA A 48 -8.61 -1.43 7.64
N ILE A 49 -8.98 -1.07 8.86
CA ILE A 49 -8.28 -1.44 10.07
C ILE A 49 -9.17 -2.31 10.96
N ARG A 50 -8.59 -3.40 11.49
CA ARG A 50 -9.24 -4.27 12.48
C ARG A 50 -9.09 -3.67 13.88
N SER A 51 -9.94 -4.11 14.80
CA SER A 51 -9.80 -3.81 16.24
C SER A 51 -8.48 -4.30 16.84
N SER A 52 -7.80 -5.24 16.18
CA SER A 52 -6.45 -5.66 16.57
C SER A 52 -5.35 -4.68 16.14
N GLY A 53 -5.66 -3.59 15.44
CA GLY A 53 -4.69 -2.66 14.85
C GLY A 53 -4.09 -3.13 13.52
N GLN A 54 -4.60 -4.22 12.93
CA GLN A 54 -4.14 -4.71 11.63
C GLN A 54 -4.83 -3.94 10.49
N ILE A 55 -4.03 -3.25 9.68
CA ILE A 55 -4.46 -2.67 8.41
C ILE A 55 -4.43 -3.78 7.35
N TYR A 56 -5.53 -3.91 6.62
CA TYR A 56 -5.69 -4.90 5.56
C TYR A 56 -6.34 -4.27 4.32
N LEU A 57 -6.13 -4.93 3.20
CA LEU A 57 -6.65 -4.51 1.91
C LEU A 57 -8.13 -4.92 1.75
N THR A 58 -9.00 -4.00 1.37
CA THR A 58 -10.43 -4.26 1.11
C THR A 58 -10.77 -4.30 -0.38
N GLN A 59 -9.93 -3.70 -1.21
CA GLN A 59 -10.13 -3.63 -2.66
C GLN A 59 -8.77 -3.76 -3.37
N PRO A 60 -8.74 -4.28 -4.61
CA PRO A 60 -7.50 -4.44 -5.35
C PRO A 60 -6.77 -3.09 -5.52
N LEU A 61 -5.44 -3.17 -5.53
CA LEU A 61 -4.59 -2.04 -5.83
C LEU A 61 -4.27 -2.02 -7.33
N ASP A 62 -3.99 -0.83 -7.83
CA ASP A 62 -3.61 -0.60 -9.22
C ASP A 62 -2.58 0.53 -9.21
N ARG A 63 -1.31 0.18 -9.44
CA ARG A 63 -0.21 1.14 -9.35
C ARG A 63 -0.32 2.21 -10.44
N GLU A 64 -0.87 1.86 -11.61
CA GLU A 64 -1.10 2.83 -12.69
C GLU A 64 -2.14 3.90 -12.30
N SER A 65 -3.09 3.55 -11.44
CA SER A 65 -4.08 4.48 -10.91
C SER A 65 -3.55 5.30 -9.74
N VAL A 66 -2.93 4.64 -8.75
CA VAL A 66 -2.39 5.27 -7.53
C VAL A 66 -1.12 4.54 -7.09
N ASP A 67 0.00 5.27 -7.05
CA ASP A 67 1.32 4.75 -6.70
C ASP A 67 1.63 4.79 -5.19
N GLY A 68 0.83 5.51 -4.41
CA GLY A 68 0.97 5.54 -2.96
C GLY A 68 -0.18 6.21 -2.21
N TYR A 69 -0.27 5.89 -0.92
CA TYR A 69 -1.28 6.40 0.00
C TYR A 69 -0.61 6.94 1.25
N GLU A 70 -1.15 8.03 1.79
CA GLU A 70 -0.77 8.56 3.10
C GLU A 70 -2.01 8.53 4.00
N LEU A 71 -2.17 7.43 4.73
CA LEU A 71 -3.31 7.22 5.62
C LEU A 71 -3.07 7.91 6.96
N ARG A 72 -4.08 8.63 7.46
CA ARG A 72 -4.11 9.06 8.86
C ARG A 72 -4.90 8.04 9.66
N VAL A 73 -4.23 7.47 10.66
CA VAL A 73 -4.85 6.51 11.57
C VAL A 73 -4.93 7.12 12.96
N VAL A 74 -6.14 7.05 13.52
CA VAL A 74 -6.46 7.54 14.86
C VAL A 74 -6.79 6.35 15.73
N VAL A 75 -6.27 6.35 16.95
CA VAL A 75 -6.57 5.35 17.97
C VAL A 75 -7.04 6.05 19.24
N THR A 76 -8.10 5.52 19.85
CA THR A 76 -8.67 6.08 21.07
C THR A 76 -9.07 4.99 22.06
N ASP A 77 -8.91 5.29 23.35
CA ASP A 77 -9.36 4.47 24.50
C ASP A 77 -10.62 5.08 25.17
N SER A 78 -11.38 5.91 24.43
CA SER A 78 -12.48 6.78 24.90
C SER A 78 -12.09 7.99 25.76
N LYS A 79 -10.84 8.10 26.24
CA LYS A 79 -10.36 9.24 27.05
C LYS A 79 -9.29 10.04 26.36
N TYR A 80 -8.39 9.36 25.68
CA TYR A 80 -7.26 9.86 24.94
C TYR A 80 -7.41 9.49 23.48
N VAL A 81 -6.92 10.38 22.63
CA VAL A 81 -6.89 10.19 21.18
C VAL A 81 -5.46 10.40 20.75
N VAL A 82 -4.91 9.43 20.03
CA VAL A 82 -3.58 9.51 19.43
C VAL A 82 -3.71 9.32 17.93
N GLU A 83 -2.88 10.02 17.18
CA GLU A 83 -2.82 9.92 15.72
C GLU A 83 -1.44 9.48 15.25
N THR A 84 -1.41 8.78 14.12
CA THR A 84 -0.18 8.42 13.41
C THR A 84 -0.42 8.47 11.91
N THR A 85 0.66 8.62 11.15
CA THR A 85 0.62 8.60 9.68
C THR A 85 1.17 7.26 9.18
N VAL A 86 0.46 6.63 8.25
CA VAL A 86 0.89 5.41 7.58
C VAL A 86 1.06 5.70 6.10
N ARG A 87 2.30 5.66 5.62
CA ARG A 87 2.64 5.77 4.21
C ARG A 87 2.72 4.38 3.59
N ILE A 88 1.89 4.17 2.58
CA ILE A 88 1.80 2.92 1.84
C ILE A 88 2.30 3.21 0.43
N GLU A 89 3.41 2.60 0.06
CA GLU A 89 3.95 2.66 -1.30
C GLU A 89 3.46 1.43 -2.07
N VAL A 90 2.76 1.66 -3.18
CA VAL A 90 2.34 0.57 -4.07
C VAL A 90 3.53 0.23 -4.94
N ILE A 91 4.16 -0.90 -4.65
CA ILE A 91 5.25 -1.40 -5.46
C ILE A 91 4.68 -2.18 -6.64
N ASP A 92 5.19 -1.83 -7.82
CA ASP A 92 5.04 -2.63 -9.02
C ASP A 92 5.48 -4.04 -8.70
N VAL A 93 4.65 -5.00 -9.04
CA VAL A 93 5.14 -6.37 -9.04
C VAL A 93 5.89 -6.54 -10.34
N ASN A 94 7.22 -6.67 -10.24
CA ASN A 94 8.04 -7.08 -11.36
C ASN A 94 7.79 -8.57 -11.68
N ASP A 95 6.55 -8.88 -12.08
CA ASP A 95 6.12 -10.10 -12.75
C ASP A 95 6.39 -9.99 -14.27
N ASN A 96 7.17 -8.99 -14.68
CA ASN A 96 7.71 -8.90 -16.02
C ASN A 96 8.84 -9.93 -16.19
N TYR A 97 8.47 -11.12 -16.68
CA TYR A 97 9.11 -11.56 -17.92
C TYR A 97 9.15 -10.35 -18.87
N PRO A 98 10.28 -10.01 -19.51
CA PRO A 98 10.35 -8.80 -20.31
C PRO A 98 9.25 -8.82 -21.37
N LYS A 99 8.21 -8.00 -21.19
CA LYS A 99 7.22 -7.77 -22.24
C LYS A 99 7.92 -6.95 -23.30
N CYS A 100 8.55 -7.65 -24.25
CA CYS A 100 9.04 -7.07 -25.48
C CYS A 100 7.85 -6.40 -26.16
N GLN A 101 7.75 -5.08 -26.05
CA GLN A 101 6.77 -4.30 -26.76
C GLN A 101 7.11 -4.46 -28.24
N LYS A 102 6.40 -5.37 -28.91
CA LYS A 102 6.65 -5.73 -30.30
C LYS A 102 6.18 -4.57 -31.18
N SER A 103 6.97 -3.51 -31.27
CA SER A 103 6.90 -2.59 -32.39
C SER A 103 7.58 -3.28 -33.56
N ASN A 104 6.79 -3.96 -34.38
CA ASN A 104 6.97 -4.06 -35.83
C ASN A 104 8.22 -3.34 -36.37
N ILE A 105 9.36 -4.03 -36.33
CA ILE A 105 10.54 -3.64 -37.10
C ILE A 105 10.36 -4.28 -38.47
N GLU A 106 9.79 -3.53 -39.40
CA GLU A 106 10.00 -3.81 -40.82
C GLU A 106 11.46 -3.43 -41.12
N VAL A 107 12.33 -4.45 -41.12
CA VAL A 107 13.69 -4.28 -41.59
C VAL A 107 13.65 -4.42 -43.12
N ASP A 108 13.72 -3.30 -43.83
CA ASP A 108 14.09 -3.30 -45.24
C ASP A 108 15.62 -3.53 -45.31
N VAL A 109 16.03 -4.75 -45.63
CA VAL A 109 17.44 -5.10 -45.75
C VAL A 109 17.92 -4.69 -47.14
N ALA A 110 18.70 -3.62 -47.23
CA ALA A 110 19.51 -3.36 -48.42
C ALA A 110 20.66 -4.39 -48.49
N GLU A 111 20.54 -5.33 -49.42
CA GLU A 111 21.54 -6.34 -49.74
C GLU A 111 22.71 -5.75 -50.54
N ASN A 112 23.73 -5.20 -49.84
CA ASN A 112 25.08 -5.13 -50.40
C ASN A 112 26.15 -4.86 -49.33
N ILE A 113 26.58 -5.91 -48.63
CA ILE A 113 27.90 -5.89 -48.00
C ILE A 113 28.83 -6.58 -49.00
N VAL A 114 29.59 -5.78 -49.75
CA VAL A 114 30.63 -6.25 -50.68
C VAL A 114 31.79 -6.86 -49.84
N PRO A 115 32.39 -7.99 -50.26
CA PRO A 115 33.24 -8.85 -49.43
C PRO A 115 34.49 -8.21 -48.84
#